data_AF-A0A2S9YP34-F1
#
_entry.id   AF-A0A2S9YP34-F1
#
_cell.length_a   1.000
_cell.length_b   1.000
_cell.length_c   1.000
_cell.angle_alpha   90.00
_cell.angle_beta   90.00
_cell.angle_gamma   90.00
#
_symmetry.space_group_name_H-M   'P 1'
#
loop_
_entity.id
_entity.type
_entity.pdbx_description
1 polymer ?
#
loop_
_entity_poly.entity_id
_entity_poly.type
_entity_poly.pdbx_seq_one_letter_code
_entity_poly.pdbx_strand_id
1 'polypeptide(L)'
;MTSDWDGVDFDVLGYPNAPHWDVYKGGANGFANSATTWTVPSGGWTGQGFVRLSGNASDAGDQDWTTTDLDGDGQLDLVVTSDWDGVDFDVLGYPNAPHWDVYKGGANGFANNATTWTVPSGGWTGQGFVRLSGNASDAGDQDWTTTDLDGDGFVDLVVTADWDGVSFEVLGYPNAPHWDVYRGSEDGFEAAAVSWPIPAGGWTGQGFVRLYGSASDAGDQDWTTTDLNGDGYPDLVVTADWDGMSFEVLGYPNMPHWRAYFGTP
;
A
#
# COMPACT_ATOMS: atom_id res chain seq x y z
N MET A 1 2.65 -18.83 -14.73
CA MET A 1 3.70 -19.50 -13.94
C MET A 1 4.83 -18.51 -13.80
N THR A 2 5.25 -18.23 -12.58
CA THR A 2 6.24 -17.19 -12.29
C THR A 2 7.61 -17.78 -11.97
N SER A 3 7.70 -19.07 -11.64
CA SER A 3 8.95 -19.72 -11.26
C SER A 3 9.01 -21.20 -11.65
N ASP A 4 10.22 -21.75 -11.69
CA ASP A 4 10.56 -23.17 -11.79
C ASP A 4 11.52 -23.61 -10.67
N TRP A 5 11.54 -24.91 -10.36
CA TRP A 5 12.41 -25.49 -9.35
C TRP A 5 13.67 -26.05 -9.99
N ASP A 6 14.85 -25.53 -9.62
CA ASP A 6 16.12 -25.90 -10.22
C ASP A 6 16.80 -27.11 -9.53
N GLY A 7 16.30 -27.49 -8.35
CA GLY A 7 16.89 -28.53 -7.50
C GLY A 7 17.26 -28.05 -6.10
N VAL A 8 17.39 -26.74 -5.90
CA VAL A 8 17.81 -26.08 -4.66
C VAL A 8 16.72 -25.12 -4.17
N ASP A 9 16.20 -24.30 -5.07
CA ASP A 9 15.18 -23.30 -4.81
C ASP A 9 14.27 -23.07 -6.02
N PHE A 10 13.34 -22.12 -5.88
CA PHE A 10 12.48 -21.68 -6.96
C PHE A 10 13.06 -20.41 -7.56
N ASP A 11 13.32 -20.42 -8.86
CA ASP A 11 13.82 -19.28 -9.62
C ASP A 11 12.76 -18.76 -10.57
N VAL A 12 12.82 -17.47 -10.91
CA VAL A 12 12.01 -16.91 -11.98
C VAL A 12 12.39 -17.60 -13.30
N LEU A 13 11.40 -17.90 -14.15
CA LEU A 13 11.66 -18.66 -15.37
C LEU A 13 12.74 -17.97 -16.22
N GLY A 14 13.70 -18.75 -16.71
CA GLY A 14 14.79 -18.23 -17.55
C GLY A 14 15.87 -17.43 -16.80
N TYR A 15 15.85 -17.43 -15.47
CA TYR A 15 16.92 -16.86 -14.66
C TYR A 15 18.30 -17.50 -14.99
N PRO A 16 19.41 -16.74 -14.92
CA PRO A 16 19.50 -15.28 -14.80
C PRO A 16 19.46 -14.56 -16.17
N ASN A 17 19.40 -15.29 -17.29
CA ASN A 17 19.73 -14.73 -18.61
C ASN A 17 18.54 -14.06 -19.32
N ALA A 18 17.33 -14.58 -19.12
CA ALA A 18 16.10 -14.05 -19.68
C ALA A 18 14.92 -14.27 -18.70
N PRO A 19 14.93 -13.59 -17.55
CA PRO A 19 13.86 -13.69 -16.56
C PRO A 19 12.51 -13.35 -17.19
N HIS A 20 11.51 -14.22 -16.98
CA HIS A 20 10.18 -14.02 -17.50
C HIS A 20 9.11 -14.72 -16.67
N TRP A 21 7.87 -14.30 -16.86
CA TRP A 21 6.69 -14.99 -16.39
C TRP A 21 5.86 -15.52 -17.55
N ASP A 22 5.29 -16.70 -17.38
CA ASP A 22 4.29 -17.24 -18.29
C ASP A 22 2.89 -16.78 -17.87
N VAL A 23 2.31 -15.84 -18.60
CA VAL A 23 1.01 -15.26 -18.31
C VAL A 23 -0.08 -15.88 -19.16
N TYR A 24 -1.02 -16.58 -18.51
CA TYR A 24 -2.23 -17.10 -19.13
C TYR A 24 -3.33 -16.04 -18.99
N LYS A 25 -3.53 -15.23 -20.05
CA LYS A 25 -4.45 -14.08 -20.00
C LYS A 25 -5.89 -14.54 -19.70
N GLY A 26 -6.54 -13.86 -18.76
CA GLY A 26 -7.97 -14.05 -18.47
C GLY A 26 -8.87 -13.42 -19.52
N GLY A 27 -10.10 -13.91 -19.63
CA GLY A 27 -11.16 -13.35 -20.46
C GLY A 27 -12.52 -13.90 -20.07
N ALA A 28 -13.56 -13.54 -20.83
CA ALA A 28 -14.96 -13.89 -20.51
C ALA A 28 -15.22 -15.40 -20.36
N ASN A 29 -14.36 -16.25 -20.93
CA ASN A 29 -14.50 -17.71 -20.92
C ASN A 29 -13.41 -18.41 -20.07
N GLY A 30 -12.71 -17.68 -19.20
CA GLY A 30 -11.60 -18.19 -18.38
C GLY A 30 -10.22 -17.81 -18.92
N PHE A 31 -9.19 -18.56 -18.51
CA PHE A 31 -7.81 -18.32 -18.92
C PHE A 31 -7.52 -18.89 -20.31
N ALA A 32 -6.63 -18.21 -21.06
CA ALA A 32 -6.09 -18.73 -22.30
C ALA A 32 -5.41 -20.10 -22.10
N ASN A 33 -5.42 -20.97 -23.12
CA ASN A 33 -4.76 -22.28 -23.06
C ASN A 33 -3.24 -22.21 -23.31
N SER A 34 -2.74 -21.06 -23.75
CA SER A 34 -1.33 -20.81 -24.04
C SER A 34 -0.85 -19.59 -23.27
N ALA A 35 0.34 -19.70 -22.67
CA ALA A 35 1.00 -18.58 -22.02
C ALA A 35 1.46 -17.54 -23.04
N THR A 36 1.41 -16.27 -22.64
CA THR A 36 2.20 -15.20 -23.21
C THR A 36 3.41 -15.00 -22.31
N THR A 37 4.61 -15.01 -22.86
CA THR A 37 5.83 -14.67 -22.12
C THR A 37 5.82 -13.19 -21.79
N TRP A 38 5.95 -12.87 -20.51
CA TRP A 38 6.13 -11.53 -19.98
C TRP A 38 7.56 -11.34 -19.52
N THR A 39 8.25 -10.34 -20.06
CA THR A 39 9.61 -10.01 -19.62
C THR A 39 9.58 -9.48 -18.19
N VAL A 40 10.57 -9.90 -17.41
CA VAL A 40 10.77 -9.49 -16.03
C VAL A 40 12.21 -8.97 -15.91
N PRO A 41 12.46 -7.83 -15.25
CA PRO A 41 13.81 -7.32 -15.04
C PRO A 41 14.63 -8.24 -14.12
N SER A 42 15.94 -8.03 -14.08
CA SER A 42 16.78 -8.62 -13.04
C SER A 42 16.57 -7.93 -11.70
N GLY A 43 16.50 -8.67 -10.61
CA GLY A 43 16.27 -8.16 -9.25
C GLY A 43 15.58 -9.22 -8.38
N GLY A 44 14.83 -8.81 -7.37
CA GLY A 44 14.06 -9.70 -6.50
C GLY A 44 14.93 -10.39 -5.44
N TRP A 45 14.65 -11.66 -5.15
CA TRP A 45 15.47 -12.44 -4.23
C TRP A 45 16.81 -12.84 -4.87
N THR A 46 17.87 -12.75 -4.08
CA THR A 46 19.24 -13.02 -4.54
C THR A 46 19.36 -14.46 -5.01
N GLY A 47 19.72 -14.64 -6.28
CA GLY A 47 19.83 -15.97 -6.87
C GLY A 47 18.54 -16.51 -7.48
N GLN A 48 17.39 -15.88 -7.21
CA GLN A 48 16.07 -16.40 -7.57
C GLN A 48 15.26 -15.48 -8.50
N GLY A 49 15.44 -14.16 -8.43
CA GLY A 49 14.65 -13.24 -9.24
C GLY A 49 13.31 -12.84 -8.60
N PHE A 50 12.45 -12.18 -9.39
CA PHE A 50 11.06 -11.88 -9.03
C PHE A 50 10.18 -13.11 -9.24
N VAL A 51 10.21 -14.06 -8.30
CA VAL A 51 9.56 -15.37 -8.42
C VAL A 51 8.03 -15.34 -8.24
N ARG A 52 7.47 -14.20 -7.84
CA ARG A 52 6.06 -14.00 -7.44
C ARG A 52 5.63 -12.56 -7.74
N LEU A 53 4.31 -12.32 -7.67
CA LEU A 53 3.73 -10.97 -7.77
C LEU A 53 4.20 -10.04 -6.65
N SER A 54 4.53 -10.59 -5.48
CA SER A 54 5.17 -9.84 -4.40
C SER A 54 6.12 -10.75 -3.63
N GLY A 55 7.10 -10.12 -3.00
CA GLY A 55 8.10 -10.77 -2.17
C GLY A 55 8.56 -9.84 -1.07
N ASN A 56 8.82 -10.44 0.09
CA ASN A 56 9.51 -9.75 1.18
C ASN A 56 10.91 -10.34 1.27
N ALA A 57 11.90 -9.48 1.35
CA ALA A 57 13.29 -9.85 1.53
C ALA A 57 13.51 -10.59 2.85
N SER A 58 14.44 -11.54 2.83
CA SER A 58 14.77 -12.36 4.00
C SER A 58 16.27 -12.52 4.22
N ASP A 59 17.08 -12.31 3.19
CA ASP A 59 18.53 -12.40 3.22
C ASP A 59 19.19 -11.13 2.65
N ALA A 60 20.47 -10.93 2.96
CA ALA A 60 21.23 -9.75 2.52
C ALA A 60 21.26 -9.65 0.99
N GLY A 61 20.81 -8.51 0.46
CA GLY A 61 20.69 -8.24 -0.98
C GLY A 61 19.34 -8.63 -1.59
N ASP A 62 18.45 -9.26 -0.82
CA ASP A 62 17.06 -9.44 -1.24
C ASP A 62 16.32 -8.10 -1.25
N GLN A 63 15.32 -8.03 -2.14
CA GLN A 63 14.44 -6.87 -2.28
C GLN A 63 13.02 -7.16 -1.73
N ASP A 64 12.36 -6.13 -1.21
CA ASP A 64 10.89 -6.12 -1.09
C ASP A 64 10.32 -5.62 -2.41
N TRP A 65 9.35 -6.34 -2.97
CA TRP A 65 8.65 -5.94 -4.18
C TRP A 65 7.18 -6.30 -4.19
N THR A 66 6.44 -5.64 -5.06
CA THR A 66 5.05 -5.95 -5.34
C THR A 66 4.70 -5.57 -6.78
N THR A 67 3.60 -6.11 -7.29
CA THR A 67 3.01 -5.65 -8.54
C THR A 67 1.72 -4.90 -8.27
N THR A 68 1.67 -3.63 -8.64
CA THR A 68 0.49 -2.77 -8.54
C THR A 68 0.54 -1.74 -9.66
N ASP A 69 -0.61 -1.24 -10.08
CA ASP A 69 -0.68 -0.04 -10.93
C ASP A 69 -0.38 1.17 -10.05
N LEU A 70 0.78 1.82 -10.23
CA LEU A 70 1.14 3.03 -9.47
C LEU A 70 0.85 4.29 -10.27
N ASP A 71 0.99 4.22 -11.60
CA ASP A 71 0.92 5.40 -12.48
C ASP A 71 -0.46 5.61 -13.14
N GLY A 72 -1.45 4.78 -12.81
CA GLY A 72 -2.84 4.96 -13.19
C GLY A 72 -3.15 4.57 -14.62
N ASP A 73 -2.23 3.91 -15.32
CA ASP A 73 -2.39 3.56 -16.74
C ASP A 73 -3.27 2.30 -16.96
N GLY A 74 -3.69 1.65 -15.88
CA GLY A 74 -4.50 0.44 -15.88
C GLY A 74 -3.69 -0.85 -16.05
N GLN A 75 -2.37 -0.78 -16.03
CA GLN A 75 -1.45 -1.92 -16.11
C GLN A 75 -0.69 -2.09 -14.79
N LEU A 76 -0.38 -3.33 -14.43
CA LEU A 76 0.45 -3.58 -13.26
C LEU A 76 1.89 -3.18 -13.56
N ASP A 77 2.49 -2.37 -12.68
CA ASP A 77 3.92 -2.15 -12.59
C ASP A 77 4.56 -3.20 -11.67
N LEU A 78 5.88 -3.37 -11.79
CA LEU A 78 6.68 -4.06 -10.79
C LEU A 78 7.44 -3.01 -9.98
N VAL A 79 7.23 -2.99 -8.68
CA VAL A 79 7.70 -1.94 -7.78
C VAL A 79 8.62 -2.56 -6.76
N VAL A 80 9.88 -2.10 -6.70
CA VAL A 80 10.84 -2.45 -5.66
C VAL A 80 10.88 -1.31 -4.64
N THR A 81 10.55 -1.60 -3.39
CA THR A 81 10.31 -0.57 -2.37
C THR A 81 11.45 -0.44 -1.36
N SER A 82 12.13 -1.55 -1.05
CA SER A 82 13.25 -1.58 -0.11
C SER A 82 14.18 -2.76 -0.39
N ASP A 83 15.35 -2.75 0.21
CA ASP A 83 16.28 -3.88 0.25
C ASP A 83 16.68 -4.23 1.69
N TRP A 84 17.02 -5.50 1.92
CA TRP A 84 17.57 -5.95 3.19
C TRP A 84 19.10 -5.87 3.17
N ASP A 85 19.66 -5.02 4.01
CA ASP A 85 21.11 -4.77 4.07
C ASP A 85 21.88 -5.78 4.95
N GLY A 86 21.15 -6.69 5.60
CA GLY A 86 21.67 -7.64 6.58
C GLY A 86 21.34 -7.30 8.03
N VAL A 87 20.79 -6.12 8.29
CA VAL A 87 20.38 -5.63 9.62
C VAL A 87 18.90 -5.31 9.62
N ASP A 88 18.47 -4.46 8.69
CA ASP A 88 17.11 -3.92 8.60
C ASP A 88 16.68 -3.79 7.11
N PHE A 89 15.41 -3.43 6.88
CA PHE A 89 14.93 -3.02 5.55
C PHE A 89 14.93 -1.50 5.49
N ASP A 90 15.54 -0.93 4.45
CA ASP A 90 15.52 0.50 4.20
C ASP A 90 14.88 0.80 2.84
N VAL A 91 14.08 1.86 2.76
CA VAL A 91 13.62 2.38 1.47
C VAL A 91 14.83 2.74 0.62
N LEU A 92 14.79 2.47 -0.69
CA LEU A 92 15.97 2.66 -1.53
C LEU A 92 16.46 4.11 -1.46
N GLY A 93 17.78 4.29 -1.31
CA GLY A 93 18.40 5.62 -1.22
C GLY A 93 18.19 6.35 0.12
N TYR A 94 17.65 5.69 1.14
CA TYR A 94 17.56 6.24 2.49
C TYR A 94 18.93 6.67 3.05
N PRO A 95 19.03 7.75 3.86
CA PRO A 95 17.98 8.75 4.14
C PRO A 95 17.98 9.93 3.14
N ASN A 96 18.88 9.95 2.15
CA ASN A 96 19.19 11.17 1.40
C ASN A 96 18.32 11.38 0.15
N ALA A 97 17.92 10.29 -0.49
CA ALA A 97 17.09 10.31 -1.68
C ALA A 97 16.16 9.08 -1.68
N PRO A 98 15.23 8.98 -0.70
CA PRO A 98 14.27 7.90 -0.63
C PRO A 98 13.48 7.78 -1.94
N HIS A 99 13.43 6.58 -2.50
CA HIS A 99 12.72 6.29 -3.74
C HIS A 99 12.30 4.83 -3.79
N TRP A 100 11.41 4.52 -4.72
CA TRP A 100 11.13 3.17 -5.19
C TRP A 100 11.63 3.03 -6.63
N ASP A 101 12.01 1.82 -7.00
CA ASP A 101 12.33 1.50 -8.39
C ASP A 101 11.07 0.92 -9.06
N VAL A 102 10.53 1.64 -10.03
CA VAL A 102 9.29 1.28 -10.74
C VAL A 102 9.60 0.82 -12.16
N TYR A 103 9.35 -0.46 -12.42
CA TYR A 103 9.45 -1.04 -13.76
C TYR A 103 8.07 -1.04 -14.40
N LYS A 104 7.84 -0.04 -15.27
CA LYS A 104 6.53 0.18 -15.89
C LYS A 104 5.96 -1.06 -16.56
N GLY A 105 4.68 -1.29 -16.31
CA GLY A 105 3.86 -2.35 -16.87
C GLY A 105 3.63 -2.20 -18.37
N GLY A 106 3.33 -3.32 -19.03
CA GLY A 106 3.12 -3.35 -20.47
C GLY A 106 2.43 -4.62 -20.94
N ALA A 107 1.95 -4.60 -22.19
CA ALA A 107 1.27 -5.76 -22.79
C ALA A 107 2.10 -7.06 -22.81
N ASN A 108 3.43 -6.94 -22.72
CA ASN A 108 4.42 -8.02 -22.81
C ASN A 108 5.34 -8.12 -21.57
N GLY A 109 4.92 -7.62 -20.41
CA GLY A 109 5.70 -7.63 -19.17
C GLY A 109 6.19 -6.24 -18.78
N PHE A 110 7.20 -6.20 -17.92
CA PHE A 110 7.71 -4.97 -17.32
C PHE A 110 8.89 -4.41 -18.12
N ALA A 111 9.13 -3.11 -17.98
CA ALA A 111 10.35 -2.49 -18.48
C ALA A 111 11.60 -3.13 -17.86
N ASN A 112 12.72 -3.14 -18.59
CA ASN A 112 14.00 -3.68 -18.09
C ASN A 112 14.77 -2.69 -17.21
N ASN A 113 14.49 -1.39 -17.35
CA ASN A 113 15.08 -0.34 -16.54
C ASN A 113 13.99 0.24 -15.66
N ALA A 114 14.30 0.46 -14.39
CA ALA A 114 13.42 1.15 -13.47
C ALA A 114 13.41 2.65 -13.77
N THR A 115 12.26 3.27 -13.57
CA THR A 115 12.14 4.70 -13.29
C THR A 115 12.27 4.88 -11.78
N THR A 116 13.06 5.86 -11.36
CA THR A 116 13.14 6.28 -9.96
C THR A 116 11.85 7.02 -9.59
N TRP A 117 11.07 6.43 -8.70
CA TRP A 117 9.83 7.00 -8.16
C TRP A 117 10.13 7.66 -6.82
N THR A 118 10.00 8.98 -6.76
CA THR A 118 10.37 9.74 -5.56
C THR A 118 9.46 9.39 -4.38
N VAL A 119 10.04 9.21 -3.19
CA VAL A 119 9.31 8.92 -1.95
C VAL A 119 9.69 10.00 -0.91
N PRO A 120 8.74 10.56 -0.15
CA PRO A 120 9.05 11.55 0.88
C PRO A 120 9.80 10.93 2.05
N SER A 121 10.39 11.77 2.91
CA SER A 121 10.89 11.32 4.21
C SER A 121 9.72 11.00 5.15
N GLY A 122 9.80 9.88 5.87
CA GLY A 122 8.77 9.45 6.82
C GLY A 122 8.81 7.93 7.00
N GLY A 123 7.67 7.31 7.28
CA GLY A 123 7.52 5.86 7.42
C GLY A 123 8.05 5.34 8.75
N TRP A 124 8.74 4.21 8.72
CA TRP A 124 9.38 3.67 9.92
C TRP A 124 10.68 4.41 10.24
N THR A 125 10.90 4.65 11.53
CA THR A 125 12.04 5.43 12.02
C THR A 125 13.34 4.73 11.69
N GLY A 126 14.19 5.40 10.91
CA GLY A 126 15.46 4.82 10.48
C GLY A 126 15.39 4.01 9.19
N GLN A 127 14.19 3.81 8.62
CA GLN A 127 13.97 2.88 7.51
C GLN A 127 13.20 3.51 6.32
N GLY A 128 12.28 4.43 6.55
CA GLY A 128 11.48 5.03 5.48
C GLY A 128 10.15 4.31 5.19
N PHE A 129 9.54 4.65 4.05
CA PHE A 129 8.35 3.95 3.52
C PHE A 129 8.78 2.71 2.74
N VAL A 130 9.15 1.66 3.48
CA VAL A 130 9.73 0.42 2.93
C VAL A 130 8.76 -0.42 2.11
N ARG A 131 7.46 -0.11 2.14
CA ARG A 131 6.37 -0.88 1.50
C ARG A 131 5.21 0.03 1.11
N LEU A 132 4.26 -0.50 0.34
CA LEU A 132 2.97 0.16 0.03
C LEU A 132 2.12 0.46 1.27
N SER A 133 2.34 -0.25 2.38
CA SER A 133 1.67 0.02 3.64
C SER A 133 2.54 -0.43 4.80
N GLY A 134 2.45 0.28 5.92
CA GLY A 134 3.15 -0.04 7.15
C GLY A 134 2.29 0.24 8.37
N ASN A 135 2.59 -0.47 9.44
CA ASN A 135 1.98 -0.23 10.74
C ASN A 135 3.09 0.18 11.70
N ALA A 136 2.88 1.25 12.46
CA ALA A 136 3.78 1.73 13.48
C ALA A 136 3.93 0.71 14.60
N SER A 137 5.17 0.46 15.01
CA SER A 137 5.48 -0.41 16.16
C SER A 137 6.36 0.26 17.20
N ASP A 138 7.09 1.30 16.83
CA ASP A 138 8.01 2.03 17.71
C ASP A 138 7.79 3.54 17.68
N ALA A 139 8.37 4.24 18.66
CA ALA A 139 8.29 5.69 18.76
C ALA A 139 8.86 6.41 17.54
N GLY A 140 8.02 7.21 16.89
CA GLY A 140 8.33 7.93 15.65
C GLY A 140 7.86 7.22 14.39
N ASP A 141 7.43 5.97 14.47
CA ASP A 141 6.90 5.24 13.33
C ASP A 141 5.50 5.74 12.94
N GLN A 142 5.21 5.63 11.66
CA GLN A 142 3.93 6.00 11.06
C GLN A 142 3.12 4.77 10.65
N ASP A 143 1.79 4.86 10.71
CA ASP A 143 0.91 4.04 9.87
C ASP A 143 0.76 4.75 8.53
N TRP A 144 0.90 3.99 7.45
CA TRP A 144 0.66 4.51 6.11
C TRP A 144 0.08 3.45 5.21
N THR A 145 -0.47 3.92 4.10
CA THR A 145 -0.92 3.10 3.00
C THR A 145 -0.80 3.88 1.71
N THR A 146 -0.74 3.17 0.60
CA THR A 146 -0.86 3.77 -0.73
C THR A 146 -2.23 3.50 -1.33
N THR A 147 -2.94 4.55 -1.74
CA THR A 147 -4.24 4.48 -2.42
C THR A 147 -4.46 5.75 -3.22
N ASP A 148 -5.17 5.69 -4.34
CA ASP A 148 -5.70 6.89 -4.99
C ASP A 148 -6.79 7.48 -4.08
N LEU A 149 -6.50 8.62 -3.45
CA LEU A 149 -7.41 9.28 -2.50
C LEU A 149 -8.08 10.51 -3.12
N ASP A 150 -7.45 11.15 -4.11
CA ASP A 150 -7.97 12.33 -4.78
C ASP A 150 -8.57 12.07 -6.18
N GLY A 151 -8.68 10.80 -6.57
CA GLY A 151 -9.41 10.33 -7.75
C GLY A 151 -8.76 10.73 -9.07
N ASP A 152 -7.49 11.11 -9.06
CA ASP A 152 -6.77 11.55 -10.26
C ASP A 152 -6.18 10.38 -11.08
N GLY A 153 -6.29 9.16 -10.54
CA GLY A 153 -5.82 7.92 -11.13
C GLY A 153 -4.41 7.52 -10.69
N PHE A 154 -3.63 8.41 -10.10
CA PHE A 154 -2.34 8.09 -9.50
C PHE A 154 -2.54 7.62 -8.06
N VAL A 155 -1.70 6.68 -7.64
CA VAL A 155 -1.71 6.24 -6.25
C VAL A 155 -1.04 7.30 -5.38
N ASP A 156 -1.69 7.71 -4.29
CA ASP A 156 -1.12 8.60 -3.26
C ASP A 156 -0.44 7.79 -2.16
N LEU A 157 0.47 8.43 -1.42
CA LEU A 157 0.99 7.92 -0.15
C LEU A 157 0.28 8.67 0.99
N VAL A 158 -0.43 7.92 1.82
CA VAL A 158 -1.29 8.47 2.88
C VAL A 158 -0.76 8.02 4.23
N VAL A 159 -0.28 8.97 5.03
CA VAL A 159 0.09 8.77 6.43
C VAL A 159 -1.16 9.00 7.29
N THR A 160 -1.62 7.95 7.95
CA THR A 160 -2.91 7.97 8.65
C THR A 160 -2.79 8.15 10.15
N ALA A 161 -1.65 7.84 10.74
CA ALA A 161 -1.39 7.93 12.17
C ALA A 161 0.11 7.83 12.47
N ASP A 162 0.50 8.18 13.68
CA ASP A 162 1.85 7.98 14.21
C ASP A 162 1.83 7.39 15.62
N TRP A 163 2.93 6.73 15.99
CA TRP A 163 3.18 6.28 17.35
C TRP A 163 4.11 7.27 18.06
N ASP A 164 3.59 8.03 19.02
CA ASP A 164 4.34 9.09 19.72
C ASP A 164 5.21 8.58 20.88
N GLY A 165 5.16 7.27 21.14
CA GLY A 165 5.83 6.59 22.26
C GLY A 165 4.92 6.27 23.44
N VAL A 166 3.69 6.82 23.45
CA VAL A 166 2.67 6.59 24.47
C VAL A 166 1.47 5.88 23.86
N SER A 167 1.05 6.34 22.69
CA SER A 167 -0.16 5.89 22.04
C SER A 167 -0.05 6.02 20.52
N PHE A 168 -1.00 5.37 19.86
CA PHE A 168 -1.10 5.32 18.42
C PHE A 168 -2.39 6.04 18.04
N GLU A 169 -2.27 7.19 17.38
CA GLU A 169 -3.39 8.08 17.08
C GLU A 169 -3.32 8.69 15.69
N VAL A 170 -4.50 9.06 15.18
CA VAL A 170 -4.61 9.84 13.95
C VAL A 170 -3.98 11.21 14.14
N LEU A 171 -3.37 11.73 13.08
CA LEU A 171 -2.68 13.01 13.13
C LEU A 171 -3.65 14.12 13.55
N GLY A 172 -3.22 15.01 14.46
CA GLY A 172 -4.02 16.12 14.95
C GLY A 172 -5.17 15.75 15.90
N TYR A 173 -5.22 14.51 16.39
CA TYR A 173 -6.20 14.07 17.39
C TYR A 173 -6.12 14.93 18.68
N PRO A 174 -7.26 15.20 19.37
CA PRO A 174 -8.64 15.01 18.92
C PRO A 174 -9.22 16.23 18.17
N ASN A 175 -8.46 17.32 18.04
CA ASN A 175 -9.02 18.63 17.73
C ASN A 175 -9.14 18.91 16.22
N ALA A 176 -8.23 18.37 15.42
CA ALA A 176 -8.20 18.53 13.98
C ALA A 176 -7.67 17.24 13.33
N PRO A 177 -8.42 16.12 13.47
CA PRO A 177 -8.00 14.85 12.89
C PRO A 177 -7.84 14.99 11.38
N HIS A 178 -6.72 14.53 10.86
CA HIS A 178 -6.40 14.54 9.44
C HIS A 178 -5.47 13.38 9.09
N TRP A 179 -5.35 13.12 7.80
CA TRP A 179 -4.27 12.32 7.23
C TRP A 179 -3.33 13.23 6.46
N ASP A 180 -2.05 12.89 6.43
CA ASP A 180 -1.07 13.57 5.58
C ASP A 180 -0.98 12.83 4.25
N VAL A 181 -1.36 13.51 3.17
CA VAL A 181 -1.47 12.94 1.82
C VAL A 181 -0.37 13.52 0.94
N TYR A 182 0.56 12.66 0.52
CA TYR A 182 1.56 12.98 -0.48
C TYR A 182 1.05 12.52 -1.84
N ARG A 183 0.66 13.47 -2.68
CA ARG A 183 0.01 13.17 -3.96
C ARG A 183 0.89 12.36 -4.89
N GLY A 184 0.30 11.38 -5.55
CA GLY A 184 0.93 10.62 -6.62
C GLY A 184 1.17 11.46 -7.88
N SER A 185 2.11 11.01 -8.70
CA SER A 185 2.38 11.54 -10.04
C SER A 185 3.20 10.53 -10.83
N GLU A 186 3.42 10.75 -12.12
CA GLU A 186 4.24 9.85 -12.95
C GLU A 186 5.69 9.66 -12.43
N ASP A 187 6.23 10.60 -11.66
CA ASP A 187 7.62 10.63 -11.19
C ASP A 187 7.80 10.30 -9.69
N GLY A 188 6.71 10.03 -8.97
CA GLY A 188 6.78 9.89 -7.52
C GLY A 188 5.63 10.50 -6.75
N PHE A 189 5.75 10.42 -5.43
CA PHE A 189 4.94 11.19 -4.51
C PHE A 189 5.51 12.61 -4.35
N GLU A 190 4.63 13.60 -4.17
CA GLU A 190 5.03 14.96 -3.80
C GLU A 190 5.87 14.95 -2.51
N ALA A 191 6.84 15.84 -2.39
CA ALA A 191 7.72 15.88 -1.20
C ALA A 191 7.03 16.46 0.05
N ALA A 192 5.95 17.21 -0.12
CA ALA A 192 5.19 17.83 0.96
C ALA A 192 3.78 17.28 0.99
N ALA A 193 3.34 16.85 2.17
CA ALA A 193 1.97 16.39 2.35
C ALA A 193 0.97 17.55 2.36
N VAL A 194 -0.23 17.26 1.89
CA VAL A 194 -1.43 18.05 2.21
C VAL A 194 -2.13 17.40 3.40
N SER A 195 -2.43 18.22 4.41
CA SER A 195 -3.28 17.82 5.53
C SER A 195 -4.71 17.65 5.02
N TRP A 196 -5.17 16.40 4.96
CA TRP A 196 -6.49 15.98 4.50
C TRP A 196 -7.43 15.81 5.69
N PRO A 197 -8.39 16.75 5.90
CA PRO A 197 -9.25 16.70 7.07
C PRO A 197 -10.15 15.47 7.05
N ILE A 198 -10.26 14.79 8.18
CA ILE A 198 -11.20 13.68 8.37
C ILE A 198 -12.17 14.00 9.52
N PRO A 199 -13.35 13.37 9.59
CA PRO A 199 -14.25 13.54 10.72
C PRO A 199 -13.64 13.00 12.03
N ALA A 200 -14.15 13.48 13.17
CA ALA A 200 -13.90 12.82 14.44
C ALA A 200 -14.66 11.49 14.55
N GLY A 201 -14.05 10.46 15.13
CA GLY A 201 -14.63 9.12 15.27
C GLY A 201 -13.54 8.05 15.33
N GLY A 202 -13.85 6.84 14.86
CA GLY A 202 -12.91 5.72 14.80
C GLY A 202 -12.75 5.02 16.15
N TRP A 203 -11.53 4.59 16.47
CA TRP A 203 -11.22 3.98 17.75
C TRP A 203 -11.15 5.03 18.87
N THR A 204 -11.68 4.68 20.03
CA THR A 204 -11.79 5.56 21.19
C THR A 204 -10.41 5.95 21.69
N GLY A 205 -10.11 7.25 21.70
CA GLY A 205 -8.79 7.73 22.08
C GLY A 205 -7.78 7.75 20.95
N GLN A 206 -8.12 7.25 19.75
CA GLN A 206 -7.15 7.08 18.66
C GLN A 206 -7.59 7.71 17.33
N GLY A 207 -8.88 7.72 17.00
CA GLY A 207 -9.34 8.25 15.71
C GLY A 207 -9.48 7.21 14.61
N PHE A 208 -9.66 7.69 13.37
CA PHE A 208 -9.59 6.85 12.16
C PHE A 208 -8.14 6.69 11.73
N VAL A 209 -7.42 5.82 12.43
CA VAL A 209 -5.98 5.60 12.28
C VAL A 209 -5.58 4.87 10.99
N ARG A 210 -6.57 4.40 10.20
CA ARG A 210 -6.41 3.59 8.99
C ARG A 210 -7.60 3.80 8.05
N LEU A 211 -7.48 3.31 6.81
CA LEU A 211 -8.58 3.24 5.84
C LEU A 211 -9.75 2.36 6.30
N TYR A 212 -9.49 1.37 7.15
CA TYR A 212 -10.53 0.56 7.76
C TYR A 212 -10.15 0.17 9.18
N GLY A 213 -11.16 -0.11 9.98
CA GLY A 213 -10.97 -0.55 11.36
C GLY A 213 -12.14 -1.38 11.83
N SER A 214 -11.84 -2.30 12.73
CA SER A 214 -12.82 -3.08 13.46
C SER A 214 -12.77 -2.68 14.93
N ALA A 215 -13.92 -2.42 15.52
CA ALA A 215 -14.04 -2.06 16.91
C ALA A 215 -13.59 -3.20 17.82
N SER A 216 -12.87 -2.86 18.89
CA SER A 216 -12.41 -3.83 19.90
C SER A 216 -12.82 -3.43 21.31
N ASP A 217 -13.03 -2.15 21.57
CA ASP A 217 -13.36 -1.59 22.87
C ASP A 217 -14.64 -0.75 22.85
N ALA A 218 -15.21 -0.51 24.03
CA ALA A 218 -16.45 0.26 24.18
C ALA A 218 -16.28 1.68 23.65
N GLY A 219 -17.10 2.06 22.66
CA GLY A 219 -17.06 3.34 21.98
C GLY A 219 -16.34 3.32 20.63
N ASP A 220 -15.62 2.24 20.31
CA ASP A 220 -14.98 2.06 19.02
C ASP A 220 -16.00 1.88 17.90
N GLN A 221 -15.60 2.26 16.70
CA GLN A 221 -16.39 2.15 15.48
C GLN A 221 -15.83 1.08 14.54
N ASP A 222 -16.70 0.45 13.76
CA ASP A 222 -16.32 -0.25 12.54
C ASP A 222 -16.40 0.74 11.37
N TRP A 223 -15.33 0.88 10.60
CA TRP A 223 -15.32 1.76 9.43
C TRP A 223 -14.53 1.19 8.26
N THR A 224 -14.77 1.76 7.09
CA THR A 224 -14.01 1.52 5.87
C THR A 224 -14.05 2.76 4.97
N THR A 225 -12.99 2.98 4.20
CA THR A 225 -12.98 3.93 3.10
C THR A 225 -13.25 3.24 1.78
N THR A 226 -14.25 3.72 1.04
CA THR A 226 -14.62 3.19 -0.27
C THR A 226 -15.42 4.23 -1.03
N ASP A 227 -15.31 4.29 -2.35
CA ASP A 227 -16.20 5.11 -3.17
C ASP A 227 -17.61 4.50 -3.14
N LEU A 228 -18.44 4.98 -2.21
CA LEU A 228 -19.78 4.46 -1.98
C LEU A 228 -20.77 5.03 -3.00
N ASN A 229 -20.46 6.22 -3.53
CA ASN A 229 -21.39 7.00 -4.32
C ASN A 229 -21.09 6.98 -5.84
N GLY A 230 -19.91 6.48 -6.22
CA GLY A 230 -19.46 6.30 -7.59
C GLY A 230 -18.89 7.57 -8.23
N ASP A 231 -18.39 8.51 -7.43
CA ASP A 231 -17.82 9.77 -7.92
C ASP A 231 -16.30 9.73 -8.13
N GLY A 232 -15.65 8.61 -7.80
CA GLY A 232 -14.21 8.41 -7.91
C GLY A 232 -13.42 8.84 -6.68
N TYR A 233 -14.06 9.37 -5.64
CA TYR A 233 -13.40 9.78 -4.40
C TYR A 233 -13.75 8.81 -3.27
N PRO A 234 -12.78 8.30 -2.50
CA PRO A 234 -13.09 7.43 -1.37
C PRO A 234 -13.92 8.14 -0.29
N ASP A 235 -15.03 7.53 0.10
CA ASP A 235 -15.89 7.98 1.20
C ASP A 235 -15.50 7.26 2.50
N LEU A 236 -15.51 7.96 3.63
CA LEU A 236 -15.35 7.32 4.94
C LEU A 236 -16.72 6.87 5.46
N VAL A 237 -16.89 5.56 5.65
CA VAL A 237 -18.17 4.95 6.05
C VAL A 237 -18.03 4.26 7.40
N VAL A 238 -18.79 4.74 8.39
CA VAL A 238 -18.96 4.09 9.70
C VAL A 238 -20.19 3.18 9.65
N THR A 239 -19.97 1.90 9.93
CA THR A 239 -20.98 0.85 9.72
C THR A 239 -21.58 0.31 11.02
N ALA A 240 -20.81 0.31 12.11
CA ALA A 240 -21.23 -0.16 13.42
C ALA A 240 -20.44 0.53 14.54
N ASP A 241 -20.92 0.39 15.77
CA ASP A 241 -20.18 0.68 16.99
C ASP A 241 -20.21 -0.52 17.95
N TRP A 242 -19.19 -0.59 18.82
CA TRP A 242 -19.16 -1.54 19.93
C TRP A 242 -19.60 -0.85 21.22
N ASP A 243 -20.74 -1.25 21.77
CA ASP A 243 -21.33 -0.65 22.97
C ASP A 243 -20.74 -1.19 24.29
N GLY A 244 -19.76 -2.10 24.20
CA GLY A 244 -19.20 -2.85 25.33
C GLY A 244 -19.77 -4.26 25.50
N MET A 245 -20.80 -4.64 24.74
CA MET A 245 -21.45 -5.95 24.79
C MET A 245 -21.58 -6.62 23.42
N SER A 246 -21.89 -5.85 22.38
CA SER A 246 -22.07 -6.34 21.02
C SER A 246 -21.74 -5.29 19.96
N PHE A 247 -21.44 -5.78 18.76
CA PHE A 247 -21.41 -4.95 17.56
C PHE A 247 -22.83 -4.66 17.10
N GLU A 248 -23.20 -3.39 17.04
CA GLU A 248 -24.50 -2.98 16.55
C GLU A 248 -24.36 -1.99 15.40
N VAL A 249 -25.20 -2.14 14.37
CA VAL A 249 -25.35 -1.10 13.36
C VAL A 249 -25.88 0.16 14.02
N LEU A 250 -25.41 1.33 13.58
CA LEU A 250 -25.73 2.60 14.26
C LEU A 250 -27.25 2.79 14.39
N GLY A 251 -27.69 3.16 15.59
CA GLY A 251 -29.11 3.43 15.88
C GLY A 251 -29.99 2.18 15.99
N TYR A 252 -29.41 0.97 16.01
CA TYR A 252 -30.16 -0.25 16.31
C TYR A 252 -30.83 -0.19 17.70
N PRO A 253 -32.02 -0.80 17.88
CA PRO A 253 -32.90 -1.41 16.87
C PRO A 253 -33.85 -0.42 16.17
N ASN A 254 -33.82 0.87 16.54
CA ASN A 254 -34.92 1.80 16.22
C ASN A 254 -34.74 2.51 14.87
N MET A 255 -33.51 2.83 14.48
CA MET A 255 -33.18 3.46 13.21
C MET A 255 -31.82 2.98 12.71
N PRO A 256 -31.70 1.71 12.27
CA PRO A 256 -30.46 1.18 11.70
C PRO A 256 -29.98 2.01 10.52
N HIS A 257 -28.76 2.52 10.57
CA HIS A 257 -28.16 3.29 9.49
C HIS A 257 -26.63 3.17 9.50
N TRP A 258 -26.01 3.55 8.38
CA TRP A 258 -24.59 3.85 8.32
C TRP A 258 -24.40 5.36 8.28
N ARG A 259 -23.23 5.82 8.75
CA ARG A 259 -22.83 7.22 8.61
C ARG A 259 -21.73 7.28 7.57
N ALA A 260 -21.99 7.99 6.48
CA ALA A 260 -21.01 8.23 5.41
C ALA A 260 -20.56 9.70 5.43
N TYR A 261 -19.27 9.91 5.24
CA TYR A 261 -18.67 11.22 4.99
C TYR A 261 -18.10 11.17 3.58
N PHE A 262 -18.76 11.89 2.67
CA PHE A 262 -18.42 11.80 1.26
C PHE A 262 -17.11 12.53 0.95
N GLY A 263 -16.24 11.86 0.19
CA GLY A 263 -15.06 12.48 -0.39
C GLY A 263 -15.46 13.61 -1.35
N THR A 264 -14.59 14.60 -1.52
CA THR A 264 -14.83 15.69 -2.48
C THR A 264 -13.52 16.08 -3.18
N PRO A 265 -13.58 16.61 -4.42
CA PRO A 265 -12.44 17.20 -5.11
C PRO A 265 -11.77 18.36 -4.35
#